data_AF-A0A1G6Q4Z2-F1
#
_entry.id   AF-A0A1G6Q4Z2-F1
#
_cell.length_a   1.000
_cell.length_b   1.000
_cell.length_c   1.000
_cell.angle_alpha   90.00
_cell.angle_beta   90.00
_cell.angle_gamma   90.00
#
_symmetry.space_group_name_H-M   'P 1'
#
loop_
_entity.id
_entity.type
_entity.pdbx_description
1 polymer ?
#
loop_
_entity_poly.entity_id
_entity_poly.type
_entity_poly.pdbx_seq_one_letter_code
_entity_poly.pdbx_strand_id
1 'polypeptide(L)'
;MSSTAGEAGLKVGARDERLNYEWHEKELFLFKINPSRKKAFYGLAVGMFVFGWLIFSKEPIRWGKAYEARVEIEELTPQMAQLAALGKPHAVLWMIRNDEATRDAFLNGDHAKLKAMAEAGDAESMYLWGVQYLVQKKPQEAREWIAKAAAEGFLPAVKYLRRGK
;
A
#
# COMPACT_ATOMS: atom_id res chain seq x y z
N MET A 1 103.09 -1.38 33.51
CA MET A 1 101.94 -2.17 32.99
C MET A 1 101.47 -1.48 31.73
N SER A 2 101.77 -2.10 30.60
CA SER A 2 101.57 -1.57 29.25
C SER A 2 100.09 -1.63 28.87
N SER A 3 99.51 -0.51 28.42
CA SER A 3 98.21 -0.49 27.74
C SER A 3 98.48 -0.09 26.29
N THR A 4 98.37 -1.06 25.40
CA THR A 4 98.60 -0.93 23.97
C THR A 4 97.38 -0.35 23.26
N ALA A 5 97.71 0.59 22.38
CA ALA A 5 96.85 1.18 21.37
C ALA A 5 96.27 0.17 20.36
N GLY A 6 95.22 0.62 19.66
CA GLY A 6 94.68 0.07 18.42
C GLY A 6 93.48 0.94 18.01
N GLU A 7 93.74 2.08 17.37
CA GLU A 7 93.55 2.31 15.91
C GLU A 7 92.09 2.15 15.47
N ALA A 8 91.35 3.24 15.27
CA ALA A 8 91.31 4.06 14.06
C ALA A 8 90.72 3.33 12.85
N GLY A 9 89.50 3.72 12.46
CA GLY A 9 88.79 3.18 11.31
C GLY A 9 87.55 3.99 10.96
N LEU A 10 87.75 5.25 10.59
CA LEU A 10 86.73 6.11 9.99
C LEU A 10 86.33 5.53 8.63
N LYS A 11 85.07 5.12 8.44
CA LYS A 11 84.49 4.90 7.10
C LYS A 11 83.22 5.72 6.94
N VAL A 12 83.42 6.85 6.27
CA VAL A 12 82.40 7.63 5.56
C VAL A 12 81.94 6.81 4.35
N GLY A 13 80.64 6.79 4.07
CA GLY A 13 80.15 6.62 2.70
C GLY A 13 79.04 5.60 2.49
N ALA A 14 78.00 6.06 1.79
CA ALA A 14 76.94 5.32 1.10
C ALA A 14 75.76 4.81 1.96
N ARG A 15 74.77 5.70 2.09
CA ARG A 15 73.37 5.38 2.32
C ARG A 15 72.84 4.65 1.07
N ASP A 16 72.78 3.32 1.13
CA ASP A 16 72.25 2.48 0.03
C ASP A 16 70.71 2.47 0.12
N GLU A 17 70.10 3.51 -0.46
CA GLU A 17 68.66 3.56 -0.75
C GLU A 17 68.36 2.66 -1.95
N ARG A 18 68.18 1.36 -1.70
CA ARG A 18 67.52 0.44 -2.65
C ARG A 18 66.30 -0.17 -1.99
N LEU A 19 65.22 0.61 -2.05
CA LEU A 19 63.87 0.13 -1.84
C LEU A 19 63.56 -0.92 -2.91
N ASN A 20 63.68 -2.20 -2.55
CA ASN A 20 63.10 -3.31 -3.30
C ASN A 20 61.57 -3.17 -3.30
N TYR A 21 61.05 -2.39 -4.23
CA TYR A 21 59.66 -2.49 -4.64
C TYR A 21 59.59 -3.57 -5.72
N GLU A 22 59.40 -4.81 -5.28
CA GLU A 22 58.87 -5.85 -6.15
C GLU A 22 57.46 -5.43 -6.57
N TRP A 23 57.34 -4.98 -7.81
CA TRP A 23 56.05 -4.79 -8.45
C TRP A 23 55.42 -6.17 -8.63
N HIS A 24 54.56 -6.58 -7.71
CA HIS A 24 53.60 -7.63 -8.01
C HIS A 24 52.78 -7.15 -9.21
N GLU A 25 52.97 -7.84 -10.33
CA GLU A 25 52.25 -7.62 -11.57
C GLU A 25 50.78 -7.43 -11.24
N LYS A 26 50.27 -6.25 -11.57
CA LYS A 26 48.84 -6.01 -11.58
C LYS A 26 48.28 -6.95 -12.63
N GLU A 27 47.84 -8.13 -12.19
CA GLU A 27 46.82 -8.89 -12.88
C GLU A 27 45.62 -7.95 -12.99
N LEU A 28 45.62 -7.20 -14.10
CA LEU A 28 44.46 -6.63 -14.72
C LEU A 28 43.32 -7.60 -14.45
N PHE A 29 42.28 -7.12 -13.76
CA PHE A 29 41.06 -7.85 -13.41
C PHE A 29 40.42 -8.47 -14.66
N LEU A 30 41.05 -9.52 -15.18
CA LEU A 30 40.47 -10.51 -16.05
C LEU A 30 39.54 -11.25 -15.12
N PHE A 31 38.31 -10.73 -15.02
CA PHE A 31 37.16 -11.52 -14.66
C PHE A 31 37.14 -12.69 -15.66
N LYS A 32 37.86 -13.75 -15.31
CA LYS A 32 37.87 -15.02 -16.03
C LYS A 32 36.51 -15.61 -15.70
N ILE A 33 35.49 -15.21 -16.47
CA ILE A 33 34.12 -15.66 -16.32
C ILE A 33 34.16 -17.18 -16.48
N ASN A 34 34.09 -17.87 -15.34
CA ASN A 34 34.12 -19.32 -15.28
C ASN A 34 32.98 -19.85 -16.16
N PRO A 35 33.26 -20.58 -17.27
CA PRO A 35 32.25 -20.94 -18.26
C PRO A 35 31.15 -21.85 -17.70
N SER A 36 31.42 -22.53 -16.58
CA SER A 36 30.44 -23.38 -15.89
C SER A 36 29.31 -22.59 -15.20
N ARG A 37 29.54 -21.32 -14.84
CA ARG A 37 28.53 -20.45 -14.18
C ARG A 37 27.82 -19.48 -15.13
N LYS A 38 28.15 -19.49 -16.43
CA LYS A 38 27.51 -18.63 -17.45
C LYS A 38 26.00 -18.81 -17.48
N LYS A 39 25.49 -20.04 -17.32
CA LYS A 39 24.06 -20.34 -17.28
C LYS A 39 23.34 -19.67 -16.09
N ALA A 40 23.99 -19.62 -14.93
CA ALA A 40 23.45 -18.92 -13.75
C ALA A 40 23.44 -17.40 -13.94
N PHE A 41 24.47 -16.86 -14.59
CA PHE A 41 24.54 -15.44 -14.93
C PHE A 41 23.47 -15.03 -15.95
N TYR A 42 23.28 -15.81 -17.02
CA TYR A 42 22.19 -15.57 -17.98
C TYR A 42 20.81 -15.76 -17.34
N GLY A 43 20.65 -16.74 -16.44
CA GLY A 43 19.42 -16.91 -15.67
C GLY A 43 19.09 -15.69 -14.81
N LEU A 44 20.10 -15.13 -14.14
CA LEU A 44 19.93 -13.92 -13.33
C LEU A 44 19.67 -12.68 -14.18
N ALA A 45 20.37 -12.53 -15.31
CA ALA A 45 20.17 -11.41 -16.24
C ALA A 45 18.78 -11.45 -16.89
N VAL A 46 18.31 -12.62 -17.32
CA VAL A 46 16.95 -12.80 -17.84
C VAL A 46 15.91 -12.57 -16.75
N GLY A 47 16.15 -13.06 -15.52
CA GLY A 47 15.29 -12.80 -14.38
C GLY A 47 15.17 -11.31 -14.08
N MET A 48 16.28 -10.56 -14.06
CA MET A 48 16.27 -9.10 -13.89
C MET A 48 15.61 -8.37 -15.06
N PHE A 49 15.74 -8.87 -16.28
CA PHE A 49 15.09 -8.28 -17.45
C PHE A 49 13.57 -8.48 -17.41
N VAL A 50 13.10 -9.69 -17.05
CA VAL A 50 11.67 -9.96 -16.83
C VAL A 50 11.13 -9.17 -15.64
N PHE A 51 11.90 -9.04 -14.56
CA PHE A 51 11.52 -8.25 -13.40
C PHE A 51 11.45 -6.75 -13.72
N GLY A 52 12.42 -6.23 -14.46
CA GLY A 52 12.40 -4.87 -14.98
C GLY A 52 11.24 -4.64 -15.94
N TRP A 53 10.97 -5.59 -16.83
CA TRP A 53 9.79 -5.58 -17.69
C TRP A 53 8.51 -5.54 -16.86
N LEU A 54 8.36 -6.37 -15.82
CA LEU A 54 7.19 -6.38 -14.93
C LEU A 54 7.00 -5.06 -14.16
N ILE A 55 8.08 -4.38 -13.78
CA ILE A 55 8.00 -3.08 -13.09
C ILE A 55 7.70 -1.93 -14.08
N PHE A 56 8.21 -2.00 -15.31
CA PHE A 56 8.05 -0.93 -16.33
C PHE A 56 6.89 -1.15 -17.31
N SER A 57 6.27 -2.33 -17.34
CA SER A 57 5.12 -2.63 -18.20
C SER A 57 3.84 -2.01 -17.65
N LYS A 58 3.71 -0.69 -17.85
CA LYS A 58 2.52 0.19 -18.01
C LYS A 58 1.21 -0.03 -17.22
N GLU A 59 1.03 -1.08 -16.44
CA GLU A 59 -0.03 -1.17 -15.46
C GLU A 59 0.54 -0.67 -14.14
N PRO A 60 0.16 0.53 -13.66
CA PRO A 60 0.61 0.98 -12.36
C PRO A 60 0.16 -0.07 -11.35
N ILE A 61 1.15 -0.62 -10.65
CA ILE A 61 1.03 -1.47 -9.47
C ILE A 61 -0.21 -1.01 -8.69
N ARG A 62 -1.28 -1.83 -8.65
CA ARG A 62 -2.65 -1.49 -8.16
C ARG A 62 -2.68 -0.82 -6.77
N TRP A 63 -1.58 -0.95 -6.03
CA TRP A 63 -1.34 -0.40 -4.70
C TRP A 63 -1.31 1.15 -4.69
N GLY A 64 -0.86 1.82 -5.77
CA GLY A 64 -0.86 3.28 -5.84
C GLY A 64 -2.27 3.89 -5.78
N LYS A 65 -3.21 3.32 -6.55
CA LYS A 65 -4.63 3.75 -6.53
C LYS A 65 -5.31 3.49 -5.19
N ALA A 66 -4.90 2.44 -4.48
CA ALA A 66 -5.43 2.12 -3.15
C ALA A 66 -4.87 3.06 -2.07
N TYR A 67 -3.65 3.57 -2.25
CA TYR A 67 -3.06 4.56 -1.35
C TYR A 67 -3.70 5.94 -1.54
N GLU A 68 -3.81 6.41 -2.79
CA GLU A 68 -4.47 7.68 -3.12
C GLU A 68 -5.92 7.72 -2.60
N ALA A 69 -6.68 6.66 -2.80
CA ALA A 69 -8.05 6.57 -2.30
C ALA A 69 -8.15 6.66 -0.77
N ARG A 70 -7.16 6.15 -0.02
CA ARG A 70 -7.15 6.24 1.45
C ARG A 70 -6.85 7.66 1.91
N VAL A 71 -5.88 8.32 1.28
CA VAL A 71 -5.51 9.71 1.60
C VAL A 71 -6.69 10.64 1.34
N GLU A 72 -7.38 10.48 0.22
CA GLU A 72 -8.56 11.28 -0.13
C GLU A 72 -9.72 11.06 0.87
N ILE A 73 -9.91 9.84 1.37
CA ILE A 73 -10.89 9.56 2.44
C ILE A 73 -10.51 10.29 3.73
N GLU A 74 -9.25 10.24 4.16
CA GLU A 74 -8.78 10.91 5.39
C GLU A 74 -9.00 12.43 5.32
N GLU A 75 -8.74 13.04 4.16
CA GLU A 75 -8.96 14.48 3.95
C GLU A 75 -10.44 14.88 3.95
N LEU A 76 -11.32 14.02 3.40
CA LEU A 76 -12.75 14.29 3.30
C LEU A 76 -13.51 13.99 4.60
N THR A 77 -12.96 13.15 5.47
CA THR A 77 -13.58 12.74 6.73
C THR A 77 -14.06 13.93 7.60
N PRO A 78 -13.26 14.97 7.87
CA PRO A 78 -13.72 16.10 8.67
C PRO A 78 -14.86 16.89 8.00
N GLN A 79 -14.86 17.00 6.67
CA GLN A 79 -15.92 17.68 5.94
C GLN A 79 -17.22 16.87 5.99
N MET A 80 -17.13 15.55 5.78
CA MET A 80 -18.27 14.66 5.81
C MET A 80 -18.85 14.53 7.22
N ALA A 81 -18.02 14.59 8.27
CA ALA A 81 -18.47 14.65 9.65
C ALA A 81 -19.28 15.93 9.94
N GLN A 82 -18.85 17.09 9.42
CA GLN A 82 -19.62 18.34 9.54
C GLN A 82 -20.94 18.26 8.79
N LEU A 83 -20.95 17.75 7.57
CA LEU A 83 -22.17 17.58 6.78
C LEU A 83 -23.14 16.56 7.41
N ALA A 84 -22.61 15.51 8.04
CA ALA A 84 -23.39 14.56 8.81
C ALA A 84 -24.00 15.21 10.07
N ALA A 85 -23.25 16.09 10.76
CA ALA A 85 -23.77 16.87 11.87
C ALA A 85 -24.88 17.85 11.44
N LEU A 86 -24.83 18.36 10.21
CA LEU A 86 -25.89 19.16 9.59
C LEU A 86 -27.12 18.32 9.15
N GLY A 87 -27.09 17.00 9.34
CA GLY A 87 -28.21 16.11 9.02
C GLY A 87 -28.32 15.73 7.54
N LYS A 88 -27.26 15.92 6.73
CA LYS A 88 -27.29 15.48 5.33
C LYS A 88 -27.18 13.96 5.25
N PRO A 89 -28.18 13.25 4.68
CA PRO A 89 -28.23 11.79 4.77
C PRO A 89 -27.08 11.13 4.03
N HIS A 90 -26.72 11.64 2.85
CA HIS A 90 -25.60 11.11 2.07
C HIS A 90 -24.25 11.19 2.80
N ALA A 91 -24.03 12.24 3.60
CA ALA A 91 -22.80 12.38 4.37
C ALA A 91 -22.74 11.36 5.53
N VAL A 92 -23.85 11.13 6.21
CA VAL A 92 -23.96 10.09 7.24
C VAL A 92 -23.70 8.69 6.65
N LEU A 93 -24.29 8.40 5.49
CA LEU A 93 -24.09 7.13 4.80
C LEU A 93 -22.64 6.93 4.32
N TRP A 94 -22.00 8.00 3.86
CA TRP A 94 -20.58 7.98 3.52
C TRP A 94 -19.71 7.69 4.75
N MET A 95 -20.01 8.29 5.90
CA MET A 95 -19.30 8.02 7.16
C MET A 95 -19.46 6.54 7.57
N ILE A 96 -20.67 5.97 7.48
CA ILE A 96 -20.90 4.54 7.77
C ILE A 96 -20.06 3.62 6.86
N ARG A 97 -19.72 4.05 5.64
CA ARG A 97 -18.93 3.23 4.70
C ARG A 97 -17.43 3.35 4.90
N ASN A 98 -16.96 4.56 5.18
CA ASN A 98 -15.54 4.91 5.13
C ASN A 98 -14.90 5.07 6.51
N ASP A 99 -15.68 5.45 7.53
CA ASP A 99 -15.20 5.56 8.91
C ASP A 99 -15.54 4.30 9.72
N GLU A 100 -14.52 3.68 10.29
CA GLU A 100 -14.67 2.43 11.03
C GLU A 100 -15.48 2.61 12.31
N ALA A 101 -15.28 3.71 13.05
CA ALA A 101 -16.00 3.96 14.28
C ALA A 101 -17.51 4.14 14.04
N THR A 102 -17.87 4.94 13.03
CA THR A 102 -19.27 5.14 12.63
C THR A 102 -19.89 3.85 12.09
N ARG A 103 -19.13 3.08 11.30
CA ARG A 103 -19.58 1.78 10.80
C ARG A 103 -19.84 0.79 11.92
N ASP A 104 -18.95 0.70 12.89
CA ASP A 104 -19.06 -0.23 14.00
C ASP A 104 -20.24 0.16 14.91
N ALA A 105 -20.43 1.45 15.20
CA ALA A 105 -21.62 1.93 15.90
C ALA A 105 -22.92 1.53 15.16
N PHE A 106 -22.94 1.69 13.84
CA PHE A 106 -24.06 1.28 13.01
C PHE A 106 -24.31 -0.23 13.07
N LEU A 107 -23.26 -1.06 12.97
CA LEU A 107 -23.37 -2.52 13.04
C LEU A 107 -23.76 -3.04 14.43
N ASN A 108 -23.34 -2.33 15.48
CA ASN A 108 -23.67 -2.63 16.88
C ASN A 108 -25.12 -2.29 17.26
N GLY A 109 -25.92 -1.79 16.32
CA GLY A 109 -27.36 -1.60 16.48
C GLY A 109 -27.82 -0.16 16.60
N ASP A 110 -26.93 0.84 16.52
CA ASP A 110 -27.35 2.24 16.45
C ASP A 110 -27.85 2.59 15.04
N HIS A 111 -29.10 2.22 14.78
CA HIS A 111 -29.78 2.51 13.53
C HIS A 111 -30.74 3.71 13.63
N ALA A 112 -30.77 4.43 14.75
CA ALA A 112 -31.73 5.51 14.97
C ALA A 112 -31.60 6.59 13.88
N LYS A 113 -30.35 6.96 13.54
CA LYS A 113 -30.06 7.90 12.46
C LYS A 113 -30.48 7.37 11.09
N LEU A 114 -30.19 6.10 10.78
CA LEU A 114 -30.58 5.49 9.51
C LEU A 114 -32.10 5.47 9.34
N LYS A 115 -32.82 5.08 10.39
CA LYS A 115 -34.28 5.07 10.39
C LYS A 115 -34.85 6.47 10.15
N ALA A 116 -34.35 7.48 10.84
CA ALA A 116 -34.79 8.86 10.65
C ALA A 116 -34.56 9.34 9.20
N MET A 117 -33.43 8.99 8.58
CA MET A 117 -33.14 9.35 7.18
C MET A 117 -34.02 8.60 6.19
N ALA A 118 -34.28 7.31 6.43
CA ALA A 118 -35.22 6.53 5.63
C ALA A 118 -36.65 7.07 5.72
N GLU A 119 -37.07 7.52 6.90
CA GLU A 119 -38.36 8.19 7.12
C GLU A 119 -38.41 9.58 6.47
N ALA A 120 -37.27 10.27 6.40
CA ALA A 120 -37.14 11.57 5.75
C ALA A 120 -37.17 11.53 4.21
N GLY A 121 -37.22 10.35 3.59
CA GLY A 121 -37.32 10.24 2.13
C GLY A 121 -36.03 9.81 1.41
N ASP A 122 -34.92 9.60 2.13
CA ASP A 122 -33.65 9.28 1.47
C ASP A 122 -33.65 7.86 0.90
N ALA A 123 -33.58 7.74 -0.42
CA ALA A 123 -33.75 6.46 -1.12
C ALA A 123 -32.65 5.43 -0.79
N GLU A 124 -31.43 5.90 -0.57
CA GLU A 124 -30.32 5.03 -0.18
C GLU A 124 -30.49 4.50 1.26
N SER A 125 -30.92 5.36 2.19
CA SER A 125 -31.26 5.00 3.57
C SER A 125 -32.44 4.04 3.64
N MET A 126 -33.50 4.26 2.84
CA MET A 126 -34.63 3.34 2.75
C MET A 126 -34.21 1.94 2.32
N TYR A 127 -33.32 1.84 1.33
CA TYR A 127 -32.79 0.55 0.89
C TYR A 127 -31.99 -0.13 2.00
N LEU A 128 -31.08 0.58 2.66
CA LEU A 128 -30.29 0.04 3.77
C LEU A 128 -31.16 -0.38 4.95
N TRP A 129 -32.22 0.38 5.25
CA TRP A 129 -33.19 0.03 6.28
C TRP A 129 -33.96 -1.25 5.91
N GLY A 130 -34.36 -1.39 4.64
CA GLY A 130 -34.93 -2.63 4.12
C GLY A 130 -33.97 -3.82 4.22
N VAL A 131 -32.68 -3.62 3.96
CA VAL A 131 -31.65 -4.66 4.14
C VAL A 131 -31.54 -5.08 5.61
N GLN A 132 -31.65 -4.13 6.55
CA GLN A 132 -31.63 -4.45 7.98
C GLN A 132 -32.82 -5.33 8.38
N TYR A 133 -34.00 -5.11 7.81
CA TYR A 133 -35.14 -6.01 8.01
C TYR A 133 -34.91 -7.42 7.45
N LEU A 134 -34.16 -7.58 6.35
CA LEU A 134 -33.77 -8.90 5.86
C LEU A 134 -32.87 -9.63 6.86
N VAL A 135 -31.92 -8.92 7.48
CA VAL A 135 -31.06 -9.47 8.54
C VAL A 135 -31.89 -9.91 9.75
N GLN A 136 -32.92 -9.14 10.09
CA GLN A 136 -33.89 -9.48 11.14
C GLN A 136 -34.91 -10.56 10.73
N LYS A 137 -34.76 -11.19 9.55
CA LYS A 137 -35.67 -12.20 9.00
C LYS A 137 -37.12 -11.71 8.84
N LYS A 138 -37.30 -10.43 8.53
CA LYS A 138 -38.58 -9.78 8.23
C LYS A 138 -38.67 -9.39 6.74
N PRO A 139 -38.80 -10.37 5.83
CA PRO A 139 -38.70 -10.12 4.39
C PRO A 139 -39.87 -9.30 3.82
N GLN A 140 -41.03 -9.28 4.46
CA GLN A 140 -42.17 -8.47 4.02
C GLN A 140 -41.91 -6.99 4.27
N GLU A 141 -41.59 -6.61 5.51
CA GLU A 141 -41.20 -5.25 5.88
C GLU A 141 -40.00 -4.76 5.04
N ALA A 142 -39.00 -5.63 4.82
CA ALA A 142 -37.87 -5.31 3.96
C ALA A 142 -38.28 -4.95 2.52
N ARG A 143 -39.18 -5.73 1.91
CA ARG A 143 -39.64 -5.50 0.54
C ARG A 143 -40.38 -4.17 0.41
N GLU A 144 -41.17 -3.78 1.41
CA GLU A 144 -41.87 -2.49 1.40
C GLU A 144 -40.89 -1.32 1.36
N TRP A 145 -39.86 -1.33 2.22
CA TRP A 145 -38.84 -0.29 2.24
C TRP A 145 -37.99 -0.26 0.97
N ILE A 146 -37.62 -1.43 0.44
CA ILE A 146 -36.89 -1.54 -0.82
C ILE A 146 -37.77 -1.08 -2.00
N ALA A 147 -39.08 -1.33 -1.97
CA ALA A 147 -40.01 -0.84 -2.99
C ALA A 147 -40.12 0.69 -2.98
N LYS A 148 -40.15 1.32 -1.80
CA LYS A 148 -40.10 2.78 -1.68
C LYS A 148 -38.80 3.35 -2.27
N ALA A 149 -37.65 2.77 -1.92
CA ALA A 149 -36.37 3.17 -2.50
C ALA A 149 -36.34 3.01 -4.03
N ALA A 150 -36.95 1.94 -4.56
CA ALA A 150 -37.04 1.71 -5.99
C ALA A 150 -37.99 2.70 -6.70
N ALA A 151 -39.05 3.16 -6.03
CA ALA A 151 -39.95 4.18 -6.55
C ALA A 151 -39.25 5.53 -6.71
N GLU A 152 -38.33 5.87 -5.81
CA GLU A 152 -37.42 7.02 -5.91
C GLU A 152 -36.31 6.83 -6.97
N GLY A 153 -36.28 5.70 -7.68
CA GLY A 153 -35.32 5.42 -8.75
C GLY A 153 -33.96 4.92 -8.25
N PHE A 154 -33.84 4.49 -6.99
CA PHE A 154 -32.57 3.98 -6.48
C PHE A 154 -32.17 2.67 -7.15
N LEU A 155 -31.11 2.72 -7.97
CA LEU A 155 -30.67 1.63 -8.84
C LEU A 155 -30.47 0.29 -8.11
N PRO A 156 -29.81 0.22 -6.93
CA PRO A 156 -29.67 -1.03 -6.19
C PRO A 156 -31.01 -1.64 -5.77
N ALA A 157 -31.98 -0.83 -5.37
CA ALA A 157 -33.31 -1.30 -4.98
C ALA A 157 -34.10 -1.86 -6.18
N VAL A 158 -34.10 -1.15 -7.31
CA VAL A 158 -34.71 -1.63 -8.56
C VAL A 158 -34.09 -2.95 -9.00
N LYS A 159 -32.76 -3.07 -8.92
CA LYS A 159 -32.03 -4.30 -9.25
C LYS A 159 -32.37 -5.45 -8.30
N TYR A 160 -32.52 -5.18 -7.01
CA TYR A 160 -32.93 -6.16 -6.02
C TYR A 160 -34.33 -6.72 -6.33
N LEU A 161 -35.31 -5.84 -6.55
CA LEU A 161 -36.68 -6.24 -6.88
C LEU A 161 -36.77 -6.97 -8.22
N ARG A 162 -35.95 -6.58 -9.21
CA ARG A 162 -35.87 -7.29 -10.50
C ARG A 162 -35.36 -8.72 -10.34
N ARG A 163 -34.39 -8.96 -9.45
CA ARG A 163 -33.80 -10.28 -9.21
C ARG A 163 -34.63 -11.18 -8.30
N GLY A 164 -35.51 -10.60 -7.49
CA GLY A 164 -36.41 -11.33 -6.59
C GLY A 164 -37.79 -11.66 -7.18
N LYS A 165 -37.97 -11.50 -8.49
CA LYS A 165 -39.14 -11.97 -9.25
C LYS A 165 -38.97 -13.43 -9.68
#